data_AF-A0A7C6BDW9-F1
#
_entry.id   AF-A0A7C6BDW9-F1
#
_cell.length_a   1.000
_cell.length_b   1.000
_cell.length_c   1.000
_cell.angle_alpha   90.00
_cell.angle_beta   90.00
_cell.angle_gamma   90.00
#
_symmetry.space_group_name_H-M   'P 1'
#
loop_
_entity.id
_entity.type
_entity.pdbx_description
1 polymer ?
#
loop_
_entity_poly.entity_id
_entity_poly.type
_entity_poly.pdbx_seq_one_letter_code
_entity_poly.pdbx_strand_id
1 'polypeptide(L)'
;MKRLVLMLVLSLMAIPTINAQIQKRDQTCDVPNRQGTKRHSMDNFKNKMKVNKIAYLTDKLDLSVEEAQKFWPIFNNYEDEMNAVREKMRPRDTTKEGFPMRPDFLKMTEKEAQDMINRHLKSKREIIDIQDKYSKEFKKAIPTQKIMMLFMLEKRYMSDVIGKSWKNHRGDCTNNTNKTDRNPEGKRAKSHRR
;
A
#
# COMPACT_ATOMS: atom_id res chain seq x y z
N MET A 1 -28.92 -48.11 -54.84
CA MET A 1 -28.25 -49.31 -55.38
C MET A 1 -26.77 -49.27 -55.05
N LYS A 2 -26.32 -50.27 -54.28
CA LYS A 2 -25.05 -51.00 -54.40
C LYS A 2 -23.73 -50.20 -54.32
N ARG A 3 -23.02 -50.30 -53.19
CA ARG A 3 -21.85 -51.20 -52.91
C ARG A 3 -20.52 -50.49 -53.23
N LEU A 4 -19.75 -50.06 -52.23
CA LEU A 4 -18.82 -50.89 -51.44
C LEU A 4 -17.65 -51.39 -52.30
N VAL A 5 -16.59 -50.58 -52.34
CA VAL A 5 -15.19 -51.03 -52.54
C VAL A 5 -14.37 -50.18 -51.56
N LEU A 6 -14.24 -50.66 -50.32
CA LEU A 6 -13.13 -51.48 -49.84
C LEU A 6 -11.84 -50.66 -49.66
N MET A 7 -11.68 -50.25 -48.40
CA MET A 7 -10.45 -49.83 -47.73
C MET A 7 -9.19 -50.49 -48.29
N LEU A 8 -8.26 -49.68 -48.79
CA LEU A 8 -6.84 -50.02 -48.89
C LEU A 8 -6.08 -49.23 -47.82
N VAL A 9 -5.89 -49.90 -46.67
CA VAL A 9 -4.62 -50.01 -45.94
C VAL A 9 -4.00 -48.69 -45.41
N LEU A 10 -4.26 -48.46 -44.12
CA LEU A 10 -3.25 -48.21 -43.08
C LEU A 10 -2.19 -47.15 -43.40
N SER A 11 -2.59 -45.88 -43.32
CA SER A 11 -1.69 -44.83 -42.83
C SER A 11 -1.89 -44.69 -41.32
N LEU A 12 -1.01 -45.37 -40.58
CA LEU A 12 -0.69 -45.06 -39.18
C LEU A 12 -0.30 -43.58 -39.04
N MET A 13 -0.48 -43.06 -37.82
CA MET A 13 -0.04 -41.76 -37.29
C MET A 13 -1.15 -40.71 -37.18
N ALA A 14 -1.96 -40.78 -36.11
CA ALA A 14 -2.07 -39.71 -35.12
C ALA A 14 -3.06 -40.12 -34.02
N ILE A 15 -2.48 -40.39 -32.86
CA ILE A 15 -3.11 -40.64 -31.57
C ILE A 15 -4.03 -39.45 -31.21
N PRO A 16 -5.16 -39.70 -30.51
CA PRO A 16 -6.24 -38.75 -30.29
C PRO A 16 -5.75 -37.42 -29.71
N THR A 17 -6.08 -36.33 -30.40
CA THR A 17 -6.25 -35.04 -29.72
C THR A 17 -7.48 -35.17 -28.83
N ILE A 18 -7.23 -35.54 -27.57
CA ILE A 18 -8.21 -35.36 -26.50
C ILE A 18 -8.57 -33.89 -26.52
N ASN A 19 -9.80 -33.63 -26.93
CA ASN A 19 -10.45 -32.35 -26.84
C ASN A 19 -10.76 -32.08 -25.36
N ALA A 20 -9.71 -31.80 -24.58
CA ALA A 20 -9.85 -31.29 -23.23
C ALA A 20 -10.00 -29.79 -23.33
N GLN A 21 -11.23 -29.34 -23.63
CA GLN A 21 -11.67 -28.00 -23.24
C GLN A 21 -11.67 -27.97 -21.70
N ILE A 22 -10.49 -27.86 -21.11
CA ILE A 22 -10.30 -27.38 -19.75
C ILE A 22 -10.76 -25.92 -19.84
N GLN A 23 -12.04 -25.69 -19.54
CA GLN A 23 -12.49 -24.39 -19.09
C GLN A 23 -11.48 -23.95 -18.03
N LYS A 24 -10.65 -22.97 -18.38
CA LYS A 24 -10.06 -22.11 -17.37
C LYS A 24 -11.26 -21.56 -16.61
N ARG A 25 -11.58 -22.14 -15.46
CA ARG A 25 -12.29 -21.39 -14.43
C ARG A 25 -11.31 -20.28 -14.09
N ASP A 26 -11.48 -19.14 -14.75
CA ASP A 26 -10.98 -17.88 -14.23
C ASP A 26 -11.62 -17.78 -12.86
N GLN A 27 -10.85 -18.16 -11.83
CA GLN A 27 -11.22 -17.91 -10.47
C GLN A 27 -11.07 -16.40 -10.29
N THR A 28 -12.11 -15.68 -10.73
CA THR A 28 -12.31 -14.29 -10.38
C THR A 28 -12.29 -14.24 -8.86
N CYS A 29 -11.40 -13.43 -8.31
CA CYS A 29 -11.46 -13.07 -6.91
C CYS A 29 -12.78 -12.32 -6.73
N ASP A 30 -13.85 -13.04 -6.36
CA ASP A 30 -15.11 -12.42 -5.98
C ASP A 30 -14.84 -11.63 -4.70
N VAL A 31 -14.55 -10.35 -4.86
CA VAL A 31 -14.57 -9.37 -3.78
C VAL A 31 -16.05 -9.15 -3.47
N PRO A 32 -16.58 -9.61 -2.31
CA PRO A 32 -17.99 -9.41 -2.01
C PRO A 32 -18.28 -7.90 -1.97
N ASN A 33 -19.30 -7.49 -2.73
CA ASN A 33 -19.77 -6.12 -2.85
C ASN A 33 -20.29 -5.61 -1.49
N ARG A 34 -19.41 -5.08 -0.64
CA ARG A 34 -19.78 -4.42 0.63
C ARG A 34 -20.08 -2.95 0.40
N GLN A 35 -21.25 -2.67 -0.18
CA GLN A 35 -21.84 -1.33 -0.18
C GLN A 35 -22.53 -1.10 1.17
N GLY A 36 -21.76 -0.74 2.20
CA GLY A 36 -22.34 -0.38 3.51
C GLY A 36 -21.34 -0.11 4.64
N THR A 37 -20.11 -0.59 4.56
CA THR A 37 -19.16 -0.55 5.70
C THR A 37 -18.03 0.48 5.58
N LYS A 38 -17.94 1.22 4.47
CA LYS A 38 -16.76 2.05 4.13
C LYS A 38 -16.54 3.26 5.05
N ARG A 39 -17.59 3.94 5.54
CA ARG A 39 -17.45 5.12 6.41
C ARG A 39 -16.97 4.76 7.82
N HIS A 40 -17.64 3.81 8.49
CA HIS A 40 -17.20 3.31 9.80
C HIS A 40 -15.79 2.69 9.78
N SER A 41 -15.40 2.05 8.68
CA SER A 41 -14.05 1.48 8.54
C SER A 41 -12.95 2.55 8.41
N MET A 42 -13.22 3.67 7.74
CA MET A 42 -12.23 4.73 7.53
C MET A 42 -12.01 5.56 8.79
N ASP A 43 -13.08 5.88 9.51
CA ASP A 43 -12.97 6.64 10.78
C ASP A 43 -12.27 5.82 11.86
N ASN A 44 -12.57 4.51 11.94
CA ASN A 44 -11.85 3.59 12.81
C ASN A 44 -10.35 3.49 12.45
N PHE A 45 -10.01 3.50 11.17
CA PHE A 45 -8.62 3.49 10.73
C PHE A 45 -7.90 4.79 11.08
N LYS A 46 -8.51 5.95 10.84
CA LYS A 46 -7.97 7.26 11.23
C LYS A 46 -7.75 7.35 12.73
N ASN A 47 -8.72 6.90 13.53
CA ASN A 47 -8.62 6.89 14.99
C ASN A 47 -7.49 5.96 15.47
N LYS A 48 -7.38 4.75 14.92
CA LYS A 48 -6.26 3.84 15.20
C LYS A 48 -4.91 4.47 14.86
N MET A 49 -4.81 5.14 13.71
CA MET A 49 -3.58 5.83 13.30
C MET A 49 -3.21 7.00 14.24
N LYS A 50 -4.20 7.75 14.74
CA LYS A 50 -3.98 8.81 15.73
C LYS A 50 -3.46 8.24 17.04
N VAL A 51 -4.10 7.19 17.58
CA VAL A 51 -3.68 6.54 18.82
C VAL A 51 -2.25 5.97 18.69
N ASN A 52 -1.96 5.29 17.59
CA ASN A 52 -0.63 4.77 17.32
C ASN A 52 0.42 5.87 17.22
N LYS A 53 0.08 7.02 16.62
CA LYS A 53 0.99 8.16 16.53
C LYS A 53 1.29 8.74 17.90
N ILE A 54 0.25 8.92 18.73
CA ILE A 54 0.39 9.40 20.10
C ILE A 54 1.31 8.47 20.89
N ALA A 55 1.03 7.16 20.90
CA ALA A 55 1.85 6.18 21.59
C ALA A 55 3.31 6.18 21.11
N TYR A 56 3.52 6.22 19.79
CA TYR A 56 4.85 6.26 19.18
C TYR A 56 5.64 7.51 19.57
N LEU A 57 4.98 8.67 19.60
CA LEU A 57 5.61 9.92 19.99
C LEU A 57 5.90 9.96 21.49
N THR A 58 4.96 9.56 22.35
CA THR A 58 5.18 9.48 23.81
C THR A 58 6.38 8.60 24.15
N ASP A 59 6.47 7.41 23.54
CA ASP A 59 7.56 6.44 23.78
C ASP A 59 8.93 6.97 23.34
N LYS A 60 8.99 7.81 22.29
CA LYS A 60 10.24 8.23 21.66
C LYS A 60 10.69 9.64 22.06
N LEU A 61 9.78 10.52 22.46
CA LEU A 61 10.10 11.88 22.89
C LEU A 61 10.55 11.98 24.34
N ASP A 62 10.23 10.98 25.15
CA ASP A 62 10.60 10.92 26.57
C ASP A 62 10.22 12.22 27.29
N LEU A 63 8.95 12.60 27.19
CA LEU A 63 8.43 13.83 27.80
C LEU A 63 8.21 13.63 29.30
N SER A 64 8.62 14.61 30.12
CA SER A 64 8.18 14.67 31.51
C SER A 64 6.66 14.91 31.58
N VAL A 65 6.05 14.67 32.74
CA VAL A 65 4.62 14.90 32.94
C VAL A 65 4.26 16.37 32.68
N GLU A 66 5.11 17.29 33.17
CA GLU A 66 4.93 18.74 33.02
C GLU A 66 5.13 19.20 31.57
N GLU A 67 6.13 18.62 30.88
CA GLU A 67 6.35 18.87 29.45
C GLU A 67 5.16 18.38 28.62
N ALA A 68 4.68 17.16 28.88
CA ALA A 68 3.57 16.55 28.15
C ALA A 68 2.28 17.37 28.28
N GLN A 69 1.97 17.87 29.49
CA GLN A 69 0.79 18.73 29.72
C GLN A 69 0.80 19.99 28.86
N LYS A 70 1.98 20.60 28.64
CA LYS A 70 2.15 21.80 27.80
C LYS A 70 2.25 21.45 26.31
N PHE A 71 2.83 20.30 25.99
CA PHE A 71 3.13 19.87 24.63
C PHE A 71 1.88 19.46 23.84
N TRP A 72 1.02 18.61 24.41
CA TRP A 72 -0.10 18.00 23.67
C TRP A 72 -1.09 19.01 23.07
N PRO A 73 -1.50 20.09 23.77
CA PRO A 73 -2.37 21.10 23.18
C PRO A 73 -1.77 21.76 21.93
N ILE A 74 -0.46 22.04 21.96
CA ILE A 74 0.26 22.64 20.83
C ILE A 74 0.36 21.63 19.68
N PHE A 75 0.69 20.37 20.00
CA PHE A 75 0.83 19.31 19.01
C PHE A 75 -0.49 19.00 18.28
N ASN A 76 -1.62 19.03 18.98
CA ASN A 76 -2.93 18.79 18.38
C ASN A 76 -3.25 19.86 17.33
N ASN A 77 -3.04 21.14 17.66
CA ASN A 77 -3.26 22.24 16.72
C ASN A 77 -2.32 22.15 15.50
N TYR A 78 -1.04 21.82 15.75
CA TYR A 78 -0.07 21.57 14.70
C TYR A 78 -0.51 20.45 13.76
N GLU A 79 -0.97 19.33 14.32
CA GLU A 79 -1.38 18.17 13.54
C GLU A 79 -2.66 18.44 12.74
N ASP A 80 -3.58 19.25 13.26
CA ASP A 80 -4.78 19.67 12.54
C ASP A 80 -4.44 20.58 11.35
N GLU A 81 -3.56 21.56 11.53
CA GLU A 81 -3.08 22.42 10.43
C GLU A 81 -2.32 21.60 9.37
N MET A 82 -1.46 20.69 9.80
CA MET A 82 -0.75 19.78 8.91
C MET A 82 -1.71 18.86 8.14
N ASN A 83 -2.73 18.33 8.80
CA ASN A 83 -3.74 17.49 8.16
C ASN A 83 -4.59 18.28 7.17
N ALA A 84 -4.90 19.55 7.44
CA ALA A 84 -5.60 20.41 6.49
C ALA A 84 -4.80 20.58 5.19
N VAL A 85 -3.48 20.77 5.26
CA VAL A 85 -2.63 20.84 4.06
C VAL A 85 -2.56 19.49 3.34
N ARG A 86 -2.43 18.39 4.08
CA ARG A 86 -2.41 17.03 3.51
C ARG A 86 -3.72 16.69 2.78
N GLU A 87 -4.86 17.05 3.35
CA GLU A 87 -6.17 16.78 2.74
C GLU A 87 -6.38 17.59 1.46
N LYS A 88 -5.95 18.87 1.43
CA LYS A 88 -5.96 19.68 0.20
C LYS A 88 -5.17 19.03 -0.95
N MET A 89 -4.12 18.28 -0.62
CA MET A 89 -3.24 17.61 -1.57
C MET A 89 -3.65 16.17 -1.88
N ARG A 90 -4.69 15.66 -1.22
CA ARG A 90 -5.15 14.30 -1.45
C ARG A 90 -5.76 14.23 -2.86
N PRO A 91 -5.33 13.27 -3.71
CA PRO A 91 -6.00 13.04 -4.98
C PRO A 91 -7.49 12.76 -4.71
N ARG A 92 -8.38 13.48 -5.40
CA ARG A 92 -9.82 13.27 -5.27
C ARG A 92 -10.26 11.99 -5.98
N ASP A 93 -9.55 11.63 -7.04
CA ASP A 93 -9.82 10.45 -7.83
C ASP A 93 -9.23 9.21 -7.15
N THR A 94 -10.02 8.14 -7.16
CA THR A 94 -9.62 6.85 -6.60
C THR A 94 -9.83 5.73 -7.60
N THR A 95 -9.02 4.68 -7.53
CA THR A 95 -9.21 3.44 -8.29
C THR A 95 -10.47 2.71 -7.80
N LYS A 96 -10.91 1.67 -8.52
CA LYS A 96 -12.06 0.84 -8.11
C LYS A 96 -11.88 0.22 -6.72
N GLU A 97 -10.63 -0.04 -6.35
CA GLU A 97 -10.20 -0.59 -5.07
C GLU A 97 -10.06 0.48 -3.97
N GLY A 98 -10.26 1.77 -4.31
CA GLY A 98 -10.24 2.88 -3.37
C GLY A 98 -8.86 3.51 -3.12
N PHE A 99 -7.86 3.22 -3.96
CA PHE A 99 -6.53 3.84 -3.85
C PHE A 99 -6.47 5.17 -4.58
N PRO A 100 -5.68 6.16 -4.12
CA PRO A 100 -5.50 7.41 -4.85
C PRO A 100 -4.99 7.15 -6.28
N MET A 101 -5.70 7.67 -7.28
CA MET A 101 -5.31 7.52 -8.67
C MET A 101 -4.04 8.33 -8.92
N ARG A 102 -3.06 7.71 -9.58
CA ARG A 102 -1.83 8.40 -10.00
C ARG A 102 -1.94 8.75 -11.48
N PRO A 103 -1.75 10.02 -11.86
CA PRO A 103 -1.75 10.40 -13.27
C PRO A 103 -0.56 9.78 -14.01
N ASP A 104 -0.72 9.56 -15.31
CA ASP A 104 0.37 9.17 -16.19
C ASP A 104 1.24 10.41 -16.50
N PHE A 105 2.33 10.55 -15.75
CA PHE A 105 3.22 11.71 -15.83
C PHE A 105 3.85 11.93 -17.20
N LEU A 106 3.94 10.90 -18.05
CA LEU A 106 4.56 11.02 -19.38
C LEU A 106 3.53 11.35 -20.47
N LYS A 107 2.23 11.37 -20.14
CA LYS A 107 1.15 11.65 -21.08
C LYS A 107 0.33 12.90 -20.74
N MET A 108 0.76 13.66 -19.74
CA MET A 108 0.13 14.94 -19.38
C MET A 108 0.54 16.05 -20.34
N THR A 109 -0.33 17.05 -20.47
CA THR A 109 0.02 18.29 -21.16
C THR A 109 1.01 19.12 -20.34
N GLU A 110 1.78 19.98 -21.01
CA GLU A 110 2.73 20.88 -20.34
C GLU A 110 2.06 21.73 -19.25
N LYS A 111 0.85 22.24 -19.54
CA LYS A 111 0.08 23.04 -18.59
C LYS A 111 -0.32 22.22 -17.35
N GLU A 112 -0.79 20.99 -17.52
CA GLU A 112 -1.15 20.12 -16.40
C GLU A 112 0.07 19.78 -15.54
N ALA A 113 1.22 19.50 -16.17
CA ALA A 113 2.48 19.26 -15.49
C ALA A 113 2.90 20.48 -14.66
N GLN A 114 2.87 21.68 -15.26
CA GLN A 114 3.22 22.92 -14.60
C GLN A 114 2.29 23.23 -13.42
N ASP A 115 0.98 23.02 -13.58
CA ASP A 115 0.01 23.18 -12.50
C ASP A 115 0.26 22.19 -11.36
N MET A 116 0.64 20.95 -11.67
CA MET A 116 1.01 19.95 -10.67
C MET A 116 2.26 20.36 -9.90
N ILE A 117 3.30 20.86 -10.58
CA ILE A 117 4.52 21.39 -9.95
C ILE A 117 4.16 22.56 -9.02
N ASN A 118 3.36 23.51 -9.49
CA ASN A 118 2.95 24.67 -8.73
C ASN A 118 2.19 24.27 -7.46
N ARG A 119 1.25 23.33 -7.56
CA ARG A 119 0.52 22.77 -6.40
C ARG A 119 1.48 22.08 -5.42
N HIS A 120 2.42 21.27 -5.93
CA HIS A 120 3.40 20.58 -5.10
C HIS A 120 4.26 21.56 -4.30
N LEU A 121 4.85 22.56 -4.97
CA LEU A 121 5.71 23.56 -4.34
C LEU A 121 4.94 24.44 -3.35
N LYS A 122 3.70 24.83 -3.69
CA LYS A 122 2.84 25.60 -2.79
C LYS A 122 2.64 24.86 -1.47
N SER A 123 2.28 23.58 -1.51
CA SER A 123 2.08 22.81 -0.28
C SER A 123 3.37 22.55 0.50
N LYS A 124 4.51 22.45 -0.18
CA LYS A 124 5.81 22.40 0.53
C LYS A 124 6.08 23.66 1.32
N ARG A 125 5.77 24.84 0.76
CA ARG A 125 5.88 26.11 1.47
C ARG A 125 4.94 26.17 2.67
N GLU A 126 3.66 25.85 2.48
CA GLU A 126 2.67 25.82 3.58
C GLU A 126 3.12 24.89 4.72
N ILE A 127 3.68 23.72 4.40
CA ILE A 127 4.23 22.79 5.41
C ILE A 127 5.39 23.41 6.18
N ILE A 128 6.33 24.07 5.50
CA ILE A 128 7.48 24.72 6.13
C ILE A 128 7.02 25.87 7.02
N ASP A 129 6.05 26.67 6.57
CA ASP A 129 5.51 27.80 7.33
C ASP A 129 4.84 27.32 8.63
N ILE A 130 4.08 26.22 8.57
CA ILE A 130 3.49 25.57 9.74
C ILE A 130 4.61 25.07 10.67
N GLN A 131 5.63 24.41 10.14
CA GLN A 131 6.76 23.93 10.96
C GLN A 131 7.51 25.06 11.64
N ASP A 132 7.77 26.17 10.95
CA ASP A 132 8.43 27.35 11.54
C ASP A 132 7.57 27.94 12.66
N LYS A 133 6.27 28.17 12.39
CA LYS A 133 5.31 28.65 13.39
C LYS A 133 5.31 27.78 14.64
N TYR A 134 5.12 26.47 14.50
CA TYR A 134 5.01 25.58 15.63
C TYR A 134 6.35 25.26 16.29
N SER A 135 7.48 25.41 15.60
CA SER A 135 8.80 25.34 16.25
C SER A 135 8.94 26.39 17.36
N LYS A 136 8.37 27.58 17.17
CA LYS A 136 8.38 28.68 18.15
C LYS A 136 7.42 28.39 19.30
N GLU A 137 6.26 27.80 19.02
CA GLU A 137 5.31 27.39 20.06
C GLU A 137 5.83 26.23 20.90
N PHE A 138 6.40 25.19 20.27
CA PHE A 138 6.96 24.05 20.98
C PHE A 138 8.14 24.44 21.89
N LYS A 139 8.94 25.46 21.52
CA LYS A 139 10.01 25.98 22.38
C LYS A 139 9.52 26.48 23.74
N LYS A 140 8.24 26.83 23.87
CA LYS A 140 7.63 27.23 25.15
C LYS A 140 7.28 26.03 26.05
N ALA A 141 7.21 24.83 25.48
CA ALA A 141 6.76 23.62 26.17
C ALA A 141 7.87 22.58 26.36
N ILE A 142 8.78 22.42 25.39
CA ILE A 142 9.81 21.38 25.36
C ILE A 142 11.16 21.91 24.88
N PRO A 143 12.28 21.26 25.27
CA PRO A 143 13.62 21.62 24.80
C PRO A 143 13.79 21.50 23.29
N THR A 144 14.63 22.36 22.70
CA THR A 144 14.89 22.41 21.24
C THR A 144 15.34 21.07 20.67
N GLN A 145 16.11 20.28 21.42
CA GLN A 145 16.55 18.94 21.01
C GLN A 145 15.36 18.00 20.76
N LYS A 146 14.35 18.05 21.64
CA LYS A 146 13.12 17.27 21.50
C LYS A 146 12.27 17.76 20.32
N ILE A 147 12.27 19.06 20.02
CA ILE A 147 11.58 19.62 18.83
C ILE A 147 12.21 19.09 17.54
N MET A 148 13.54 19.08 17.44
CA MET A 148 14.21 18.52 16.27
C MET A 148 13.92 17.01 16.14
N MET A 149 13.92 16.30 17.26
CA MET A 149 13.56 14.88 17.29
C MET A 149 12.10 14.64 16.87
N LEU A 150 11.16 15.49 17.30
CA LEU A 150 9.75 15.43 16.88
C LEU A 150 9.62 15.42 15.36
N PHE A 151 10.24 16.39 14.67
CA PHE A 151 10.14 16.47 13.20
C PHE A 151 10.74 15.24 12.50
N MET A 152 11.83 14.68 13.04
CA MET A 152 12.39 13.42 12.54
C MET A 152 11.46 12.23 12.78
N LEU A 153 10.88 12.14 13.98
CA LEU A 153 9.96 11.06 14.37
C LEU A 153 8.69 11.08 13.53
N GLU A 154 8.15 12.25 13.21
CA GLU A 154 6.97 12.36 12.33
C GLU A 154 7.26 11.86 10.92
N LYS A 155 8.38 12.28 10.34
CA LYS A 155 8.81 11.81 9.02
C LYS A 155 9.00 10.29 9.03
N ARG A 156 9.60 9.76 10.09
CA ARG A 156 9.79 8.31 10.27
C ARG A 156 8.48 7.57 10.44
N TYR A 157 7.55 8.08 11.25
CA TYR A 157 6.23 7.50 11.44
C TYR A 157 5.46 7.38 10.12
N MET A 158 5.50 8.45 9.32
CA MET A 158 4.86 8.46 7.99
C MET A 158 5.53 7.48 7.01
N SER A 159 6.87 7.40 7.00
CA SER A 159 7.61 6.46 6.14
C SER A 159 7.44 4.99 6.56
N ASP A 160 7.62 4.70 7.85
CA ASP A 160 7.88 3.35 8.33
C ASP A 160 6.61 2.69 8.86
N VAL A 161 5.78 3.41 9.60
CA VAL A 161 4.56 2.83 10.19
C VAL A 161 3.45 2.82 9.16
N ILE A 162 3.20 3.98 8.54
CA ILE A 162 2.19 4.10 7.50
C ILE A 162 2.71 3.35 6.26
N GLY A 163 3.87 3.70 5.70
CA GLY A 163 4.37 3.09 4.47
C GLY A 163 4.51 1.56 4.48
N LYS A 164 4.85 0.92 5.62
CA LYS A 164 4.85 -0.55 5.74
C LYS A 164 3.44 -1.15 5.82
N SER A 165 2.51 -0.50 6.53
CA SER A 165 1.10 -0.93 6.58
C SER A 165 0.48 -1.02 5.16
N TRP A 166 0.80 -0.08 4.27
CA TRP A 166 0.37 -0.13 2.86
C TRP A 166 1.11 -1.16 1.99
N LYS A 167 2.32 -1.59 2.38
CA LYS A 167 3.08 -2.65 1.67
C LYS A 167 2.56 -4.04 2.00
N ASN A 168 2.19 -4.28 3.26
CA ASN A 168 1.72 -5.59 3.69
C ASN A 168 0.35 -5.96 3.07
N HIS A 169 -0.53 -4.98 2.82
CA HIS A 169 -1.76 -5.20 2.06
C HIS A 169 -1.57 -5.45 0.55
N ARG A 170 -0.35 -5.25 0.01
CA ARG A 170 -0.02 -5.61 -1.38
C ARG A 170 0.54 -7.02 -1.52
N GLY A 171 0.98 -7.66 -0.43
CA GLY A 171 1.64 -8.97 -0.46
C GLY A 171 0.72 -10.18 -0.31
N ASP A 172 -0.55 -9.98 0.08
CA ASP A 172 -1.47 -11.10 0.36
C ASP A 172 -2.11 -11.73 -0.88
N CYS A 173 -1.90 -11.15 -2.07
CA CYS A 173 -2.41 -11.69 -3.33
C CYS A 173 -1.38 -12.54 -4.11
N THR A 174 -0.16 -12.76 -3.59
CA THR A 174 0.91 -13.42 -4.37
C THR A 174 1.59 -14.62 -3.70
N ASN A 175 1.20 -15.02 -2.50
CA ASN A 175 1.88 -16.11 -1.78
C ASN A 175 0.95 -17.30 -1.49
N ASN A 176 0.40 -17.91 -2.53
CA ASN A 176 -0.06 -19.30 -2.43
C ASN A 176 0.02 -20.05 -3.76
N THR A 177 1.22 -20.18 -4.31
CA THR A 177 1.56 -21.28 -5.23
C THR A 177 2.95 -21.76 -4.84
N ASN A 178 3.06 -23.05 -4.51
CA ASN A 178 4.28 -23.79 -4.17
C ASN A 178 4.61 -23.89 -2.68
N LYS A 179 3.70 -24.49 -1.91
CA LYS A 179 4.06 -25.15 -0.66
C LYS A 179 3.34 -26.48 -0.42
N THR A 180 3.10 -27.24 -1.49
CA THR A 180 2.57 -28.63 -1.39
C THR A 180 3.06 -29.49 -2.56
N ASP A 181 4.37 -29.54 -2.81
CA ASP A 181 4.98 -30.66 -3.54
C ASP A 181 6.28 -31.05 -2.83
N ARG A 182 6.15 -31.55 -1.61
CA ARG A 182 7.15 -32.43 -1.01
C ARG A 182 6.45 -33.76 -0.77
N ASN A 183 6.53 -34.66 -1.75
CA ASN A 183 6.45 -36.09 -1.50
C ASN A 183 7.77 -36.75 -1.94
N PRO A 184 8.43 -37.56 -1.09
CA PRO A 184 9.79 -38.03 -1.32
C PRO A 184 9.79 -39.48 -1.80
N GLU A 185 9.70 -39.74 -3.11
CA GLU A 185 9.95 -41.08 -3.63
C GLU A 185 10.66 -41.03 -4.98
N GLY A 186 11.95 -41.38 -4.96
CA GLY A 186 12.80 -41.45 -6.14
C GLY A 186 14.12 -42.10 -5.77
N LYS A 187 14.14 -43.43 -5.84
CA LYS A 187 15.20 -44.31 -5.32
C LYS A 187 16.57 -44.03 -5.97
N ARG A 188 17.56 -44.03 -5.09
CA ARG A 188 19.00 -44.27 -5.29
C ARG A 188 19.30 -45.30 -6.39
N ALA A 189 20.08 -44.92 -7.40
CA ALA A 189 20.95 -45.84 -8.14
C ALA A 189 22.34 -45.21 -8.28
N LYS A 190 23.32 -45.87 -7.66
CA LYS A 190 24.74 -45.55 -7.71
C LYS A 190 25.27 -45.88 -9.10
N SER A 191 26.02 -44.97 -9.73
CA SER A 191 26.96 -45.32 -10.79
C SER A 191 28.36 -45.41 -10.19
N HIS A 192 28.85 -46.64 -10.06
CA HIS A 192 30.26 -46.98 -9.84
C HIS A 192 30.93 -47.11 -11.22
N ARG A 193 32.13 -46.52 -11.33
CA ARG A 193 33.30 -46.89 -12.17
C ARG A 193 33.05 -47.51 -13.56
N ARG A 194 33.73 -46.95 -14.57
CA ARG A 194 35.12 -47.32 -14.90
C ARG A 194 35.86 -46.13 -15.48
#